data_AF-A0A524NPW9-F1
#
_entry.id   AF-A0A524NPW9-F1
#
_cell.length_a   1.000
_cell.length_b   1.000
_cell.length_c   1.000
_cell.angle_alpha   90.00
_cell.angle_beta   90.00
_cell.angle_gamma   90.00
#
_symmetry.space_group_name_H-M   'P 1'
#
loop_
_entity.id
_entity.type
_entity.pdbx_description
1 polymer ?
#
loop_
_entity_poly.entity_id
_entity_poly.type
_entity_poly.pdbx_seq_one_letter_code
_entity_poly.pdbx_strand_id
1 'polypeptide(L)'
;MTEEVLPDFSGKVVVLYMSNDTDPQQSGSTMVDGEFELQGGKLFLHGTIPEGVTDSDWAAGVEMAVAWEHVVEYLVFESMDEYFERVQRVHREKLH
;
A
#
# COMPACT_ATOMS: atom_id res chain seq x y z
N MET A 1 20.22 2.28 -21.30
CA MET A 1 18.85 2.44 -20.78
C MET A 1 18.60 1.21 -19.95
N THR A 2 18.62 1.33 -18.63
CA THR A 2 18.23 0.23 -17.75
C THR A 2 16.75 -0.03 -18.01
N GLU A 3 16.38 -1.26 -18.31
CA GLU A 3 14.97 -1.66 -18.29
C GLU A 3 14.43 -1.30 -16.90
N GLU A 4 13.37 -0.48 -16.87
CA GLU A 4 12.67 -0.19 -15.62
C GLU A 4 11.95 -1.47 -15.20
N VAL A 5 12.59 -2.24 -14.33
CA VAL A 5 11.99 -3.42 -13.73
C VAL A 5 11.03 -2.93 -12.66
N LEU A 6 9.73 -2.98 -12.98
CA LEU A 6 8.68 -2.75 -12.00
C LEU A 6 8.70 -3.87 -10.94
N PRO A 7 8.47 -3.54 -9.66
CA PRO A 7 8.39 -4.55 -8.61
C PRO A 7 7.17 -5.47 -8.83
N ASP A 8 7.27 -6.71 -8.37
CA ASP A 8 6.15 -7.65 -8.33
C ASP A 8 5.52 -7.66 -6.93
N PHE A 9 4.26 -7.26 -6.88
CA PHE A 9 3.46 -7.17 -5.65
C PHE A 9 2.34 -8.22 -5.59
N SER A 10 2.33 -9.19 -6.52
CA SER A 10 1.36 -10.28 -6.55
C SER A 10 1.39 -11.09 -5.26
N GLY A 11 0.23 -11.29 -4.61
CA GLY A 11 0.13 -12.04 -3.36
C GLY A 11 0.70 -11.33 -2.12
N LYS A 12 1.12 -10.06 -2.24
CA LYS A 12 1.75 -9.30 -1.15
C LYS A 12 0.82 -8.22 -0.61
N VAL A 13 1.16 -7.73 0.58
CA VAL A 13 0.58 -6.51 1.13
C VAL A 13 1.56 -5.38 0.89
N VAL A 14 1.08 -4.25 0.37
CA VAL A 14 1.92 -3.07 0.11
C VAL A 14 1.32 -1.87 0.81
N VAL A 15 2.16 -1.15 1.57
CA VAL A 15 1.83 0.17 2.12
C VAL A 15 2.54 1.22 1.30
N LEU A 16 1.79 2.18 0.77
CA LEU A 16 2.24 3.18 -0.18
C LEU A 16 2.19 4.56 0.47
N TYR A 17 3.31 5.27 0.45
CA TYR A 17 3.39 6.65 0.89
C TYR A 17 3.49 7.56 -0.33
N MET A 18 2.61 8.56 -0.39
CA MET A 18 2.45 9.42 -1.57
C MET A 18 2.94 10.83 -1.29
N SER A 19 3.60 11.43 -2.29
CA SER A 19 4.11 12.81 -2.26
C SER A 19 3.02 13.89 -2.11
N ASN A 20 1.80 13.58 -2.51
CA ASN A 20 0.66 14.51 -2.50
C ASN A 20 -0.24 14.36 -1.27
N ASP A 21 0.15 13.54 -0.29
CA ASP A 21 -0.59 13.39 0.95
C ASP A 21 -0.32 14.57 1.89
N THR A 22 -1.34 14.95 2.65
CA THR A 22 -1.26 16.04 3.64
C THR A 22 -0.45 15.66 4.89
N ASP A 23 -0.34 14.35 5.20
CA ASP A 23 0.59 13.82 6.20
C ASP A 23 1.24 12.52 5.69
N PRO A 24 2.33 12.62 4.90
CA PRO A 24 2.95 11.47 4.24
C PRO A 24 3.53 10.41 5.18
N GLN A 25 3.70 10.70 6.48
CA GLN A 25 4.27 9.75 7.44
C GLN A 25 3.21 8.97 8.22
N GLN A 26 1.95 9.39 8.18
CA GLN A 26 0.85 8.75 8.94
C GLN A 26 -0.30 8.23 8.09
N SER A 27 -0.24 8.44 6.78
CA SER A 27 -1.37 8.24 5.85
C SER A 27 -1.07 7.19 4.76
N GLY A 28 -0.26 6.18 5.09
CA GLY A 28 0.09 5.14 4.13
C GLY A 28 -1.17 4.43 3.61
N SER A 29 -1.33 4.35 2.30
CA SER A 29 -2.42 3.60 1.66
C SER A 29 -2.03 2.13 1.55
N THR A 30 -2.86 1.23 2.05
CA THR A 30 -2.55 -0.21 2.06
C THR A 30 -3.39 -0.94 1.02
N MET A 31 -2.77 -1.82 0.23
CA MET A 31 -3.44 -2.69 -0.74
C MET A 31 -2.83 -4.10 -0.75
N VAL A 32 -3.59 -5.05 -1.30
CA VAL A 32 -3.14 -6.41 -1.62
C VAL A 32 -3.25 -6.69 -3.11
N ASP A 33 -2.47 -7.67 -3.58
CA ASP A 33 -2.47 -8.15 -4.96
C ASP A 33 -2.25 -7.01 -5.96
N GLY A 34 -1.16 -6.26 -5.74
CA GLY A 34 -0.82 -5.09 -6.53
C GLY A 34 -0.35 -5.45 -7.94
N GLU A 35 -0.99 -4.88 -8.95
CA GLU A 35 -0.64 -5.04 -10.37
C GLU A 35 -0.48 -3.67 -11.05
N PHE A 36 0.45 -3.60 -12.00
CA PHE A 36 0.73 -2.37 -12.75
C PHE A 36 -0.08 -2.32 -14.05
N GLU A 37 -0.81 -1.23 -14.26
CA GLU A 37 -1.60 -0.99 -15.46
C GLU A 37 -1.42 0.43 -16.00
N LEU A 38 -1.35 0.57 -17.33
CA LEU A 38 -1.40 1.86 -17.99
C LEU A 38 -2.86 2.30 -18.22
N GLN A 39 -3.29 3.33 -17.51
CA GLN A 39 -4.63 3.92 -17.64
C GLN A 39 -4.51 5.40 -18.03
N GLY A 40 -5.14 5.79 -19.14
CA GLY A 40 -5.15 7.20 -19.58
C GLY A 40 -3.76 7.82 -19.83
N GLY A 41 -2.76 7.02 -20.18
CA GLY A 41 -1.38 7.47 -20.40
C GLY A 41 -0.54 7.62 -19.13
N LYS A 42 -1.05 7.17 -17.97
CA LYS A 42 -0.33 7.13 -16.70
C LYS A 42 -0.22 5.69 -16.20
N LEU A 43 0.88 5.39 -15.51
CA LEU A 43 1.07 4.10 -14.86
C LEU A 43 0.41 4.14 -13.48
N PHE A 44 -0.51 3.21 -13.25
CA PHE A 44 -1.15 2.98 -11.97
C PHE A 44 -0.70 1.66 -11.39
N LEU A 45 -0.52 1.64 -10.08
CA LEU A 45 -0.53 0.41 -9.30
C LEU A 45 -1.95 0.24 -8.76
N HIS A 46 -2.65 -0.81 -9.17
CA HIS A 46 -3.97 -1.14 -8.69
C HIS A 46 -3.96 -2.41 -7.86
N GLY A 47 -4.91 -2.53 -6.94
CA GLY A 47 -5.05 -3.66 -6.04
C GLY A 47 -6.35 -3.54 -5.24
N THR A 48 -6.48 -4.34 -4.19
CA THR A 48 -7.67 -4.33 -3.33
C THR A 48 -7.32 -3.81 -1.95
N ILE A 49 -8.20 -3.01 -1.35
CA ILE A 49 -8.04 -2.59 0.05
C ILE A 49 -8.33 -3.79 0.97
N PRO A 50 -7.35 -4.27 1.76
CA PRO A 50 -7.59 -5.37 2.68
C PRO A 50 -8.45 -4.97 3.88
N GLU A 51 -9.05 -5.96 4.55
CA GLU A 51 -9.76 -5.76 5.82
C GLU A 51 -8.78 -5.42 6.96
N GLY A 52 -9.26 -4.68 7.96
CA GLY A 52 -8.55 -4.35 9.20
C GLY A 52 -7.49 -3.26 9.10
N VAL A 53 -7.33 -2.60 7.94
CA VAL A 53 -6.32 -1.54 7.73
C VAL A 53 -6.86 -0.13 7.91
N THR A 54 -8.16 0.03 8.13
CA THR A 54 -8.79 1.30 8.47
C THR A 54 -9.67 1.16 9.72
N ASP A 55 -9.87 2.23 10.47
CA ASP A 55 -10.61 2.17 11.75
C ASP A 55 -12.06 1.64 11.63
N SER A 56 -12.67 1.73 10.44
CA SER A 56 -14.05 1.32 10.19
C SER A 56 -14.22 0.32 9.04
N ASP A 57 -13.14 -0.07 8.36
CA ASP A 57 -13.15 -0.92 7.16
C ASP A 57 -14.14 -0.49 6.07
N TRP A 58 -14.48 0.79 6.03
CA TRP A 58 -15.51 1.32 5.14
C TRP A 58 -15.20 1.10 3.64
N ALA A 59 -13.91 0.93 3.30
CA ALA A 59 -13.43 0.71 1.95
C ALA A 59 -12.83 -0.69 1.75
N ALA A 60 -12.97 -1.61 2.71
CA ALA A 60 -12.44 -2.96 2.56
C ALA A 60 -13.09 -3.69 1.37
N GLY A 61 -12.28 -4.42 0.60
CA GLY A 61 -12.71 -5.13 -0.61
C GLY A 61 -12.94 -4.23 -1.83
N VAL A 62 -12.72 -2.90 -1.71
CA VAL A 62 -12.83 -1.97 -2.83
C VAL A 62 -11.52 -1.95 -3.62
N GLU A 63 -11.64 -1.91 -4.95
CA GLU A 63 -10.50 -1.70 -5.84
C GLU A 63 -9.94 -0.28 -5.66
N MET A 64 -8.62 -0.21 -5.52
CA MET A 64 -7.85 1.01 -5.38
C MET A 64 -6.82 1.07 -6.50
N ALA A 65 -6.61 2.26 -7.06
CA ALA A 65 -5.50 2.54 -7.95
C ALA A 65 -4.76 3.80 -7.52
N VAL A 66 -3.43 3.74 -7.47
CA VAL A 66 -2.56 4.88 -7.20
C VAL A 66 -1.68 5.16 -8.40
N ALA A 67 -1.52 6.44 -8.77
CA ALA A 67 -0.59 6.80 -9.83
C ALA A 67 0.85 6.62 -9.34
N TRP A 68 1.63 5.77 -10.02
CA TRP A 68 2.97 5.37 -9.58
C TRP A 68 3.93 6.55 -9.48
N GLU A 69 3.76 7.57 -10.32
CA GLU A 69 4.54 8.81 -10.30
C GLU A 69 4.46 9.58 -8.97
N HIS A 70 3.45 9.31 -8.13
CA HIS A 70 3.27 9.96 -6.84
C HIS A 70 3.82 9.16 -5.65
N VAL A 71 4.18 7.88 -5.83
CA VAL A 71 4.70 7.02 -4.76
C VAL A 71 6.14 7.42 -4.45
N VAL A 72 6.41 7.80 -3.19
CA VAL A 72 7.75 8.20 -2.72
C VAL A 72 8.46 7.09 -1.98
N GLU A 73 7.70 6.24 -1.31
CA GLU A 73 8.18 5.11 -0.52
C GLU A 73 7.09 4.05 -0.48
N TYR A 74 7.52 2.78 -0.41
CA TYR A 74 6.61 1.67 -0.17
C TYR A 74 7.23 0.65 0.77
N LEU A 75 6.38 0.00 1.56
CA LEU A 75 6.72 -1.14 2.39
C LEU A 75 6.01 -2.38 1.85
N VAL A 76 6.70 -3.51 1.85
CA VAL A 76 6.16 -4.78 1.35
C VAL A 76 6.15 -5.79 2.50
N PHE A 77 5.03 -6.50 2.63
CA PHE A 77 4.85 -7.59 3.57
C PHE A 77 4.39 -8.83 2.80
N GLU A 78 4.81 -10.00 3.24
CA GLU A 78 4.51 -11.26 2.56
C GLU A 78 3.06 -11.72 2.82
N SER A 79 2.42 -11.21 3.87
CA SER A 79 1.03 -11.52 4.20
C SER A 79 0.38 -10.49 5.12
N MET A 80 -0.96 -10.55 5.22
CA MET A 80 -1.72 -9.74 6.19
C MET A 80 -1.35 -10.08 7.64
N ASP A 81 -1.05 -11.34 7.93
CA ASP A 81 -0.59 -11.75 9.27
C ASP A 81 0.72 -11.04 9.65
N GLU A 82 1.70 -11.02 8.73
CA GLU A 82 2.97 -10.31 8.97
C GLU A 82 2.75 -8.81 9.18
N TYR A 83 1.88 -8.21 8.36
CA TYR A 83 1.51 -6.81 8.48
C TYR A 83 0.94 -6.49 9.87
N PHE A 84 -0.06 -7.27 10.32
CA PHE A 84 -0.71 -7.04 11.62
C PHE A 84 0.23 -7.28 12.80
N GLU A 85 1.08 -8.30 12.74
CA GLU A 85 2.09 -8.54 13.78
C GLU A 85 2.99 -7.31 14.00
N ARG A 86 3.40 -6.66 12.90
CA ARG A 86 4.26 -5.47 12.94
C ARG A 86 3.52 -4.24 13.43
N VAL A 87 2.28 -4.01 12.98
CA VAL A 87 1.43 -2.90 13.45
C VAL A 87 1.15 -3.01 14.95
N GLN A 88 0.80 -4.21 15.43
CA GLN A 88 0.53 -4.46 16.85
C GLN A 88 1.77 -4.23 17.73
N ARG A 89 2.97 -4.55 17.24
CA ARG A 89 4.22 -4.26 17.97
C ARG A 89 4.39 -2.76 18.20
N VAL A 90 4.21 -1.95 17.15
CA VAL A 90 4.30 -0.48 17.26
C VAL A 90 3.24 0.08 18.21
N HIS A 91 2.02 -0.43 18.16
CA HIS A 91 0.95 0.01 19.07
C HIS A 91 1.26 -0.31 20.55
N ARG A 92 1.80 -1.51 20.83
CA ARG A 92 2.24 -1.87 22.19
C ARG A 92 3.38 -1.00 22.72
N GLU A 93 4.34 -0.66 21.87
CA GLU A 93 5.47 0.20 22.25
C GLU A 93 5.05 1.64 22.56
N LYS A 94 3.96 2.15 21.97
CA LYS A 94 3.41 3.48 22.26
C LYS A 94 2.65 3.57 23.60
N LEU A 95 2.32 2.44 24.22
CA LEU A 95 1.57 2.37 25.49
C LEU A 95 2.46 2.19 26.74
N HIS A 96 3.77 2.07 26.54
CA HIS A 96 4.79 1.96 27.59
C HIS A 96 5.69 3.19 27.62
#